data_AF-A0A0Q9YCZ7-F1
#
_entry.id   AF-A0A0Q9YCZ7-F1
#
_cell.length_a   1.000
_cell.length_b   1.000
_cell.length_c   1.000
_cell.angle_alpha   90.00
_cell.angle_beta   90.00
_cell.angle_gamma   90.00
#
_symmetry.space_group_name_H-M   'P 1'
#
loop_
_entity.id
_entity.type
_entity.pdbx_description
1 polymer ?
#
loop_
_entity_poly.entity_id
_entity_poly.type
_entity_poly.pdbx_seq_one_letter_code
_entity_poly.pdbx_strand_id
1 'polypeptide(L)'
;MYRLKSQWSRMTLSRIYFDVYIYMGGVHGTEHSYAFNYDLKNNQLLDLEEVLKRSGTDLNSVSKLVAEELINSGQFAEYRSEPVTFKYKEDVKEETKPTLENYYAFSLTEDAIILYKQFYKLFPNSAGVVGVEVSWDKIAAATEEKKNDIVYQNNDHQFTLHLPASWEGKYIVKEGDWNVGAEISYDFQFMHNGKEICNIFSISVLDTESAENIGPMNLIANHNGKTYVWNPIMEMPPEFWEGGELQELEEEFARMVNEEVPEIMETFTFE
;
A
#
# COMPACT_ATOMS: atom_id res chain seq x y z
N MET A 1 -20.38 -26.54 3.64
CA MET A 1 -19.29 -25.69 3.11
C MET A 1 -19.75 -24.25 3.31
N TYR A 2 -19.14 -23.56 4.28
CA TYR A 2 -19.70 -22.35 4.88
C TYR A 2 -19.57 -21.16 3.92
N ARG A 3 -20.72 -20.65 3.47
CA ARG A 3 -20.87 -19.36 2.79
C ARG A 3 -20.83 -18.26 3.85
N LEU A 4 -19.77 -17.44 3.84
CA LEU A 4 -19.79 -16.08 4.39
C LEU A 4 -20.73 -15.23 3.52
N LYS A 5 -22.04 -15.43 3.67
CA LYS A 5 -23.04 -14.55 3.07
C LYS A 5 -23.38 -13.44 4.07
N SER A 6 -22.85 -12.26 3.77
CA SER A 6 -23.41 -10.95 4.08
C SER A 6 -23.75 -10.66 5.54
N GLN A 7 -22.82 -10.05 6.28
CA GLN A 7 -23.22 -9.18 7.41
C GLN A 7 -23.82 -7.84 6.93
N TRP A 8 -23.60 -7.45 5.67
CA TRP A 8 -24.08 -6.17 5.11
C TRP A 8 -25.52 -6.18 4.56
N SER A 9 -26.12 -7.35 4.31
CA SER A 9 -27.45 -7.51 3.69
C SER A 9 -28.64 -6.90 4.48
N ARG A 10 -28.41 -6.33 5.66
CA ARG A 10 -29.48 -5.79 6.53
C ARG A 10 -29.08 -4.53 7.31
N MET A 11 -28.14 -3.72 6.81
CA MET A 11 -27.95 -2.37 7.34
C MET A 11 -28.83 -1.41 6.54
N THR A 12 -29.90 -0.91 7.16
CA THR A 12 -30.58 0.27 6.62
C THR A 12 -29.63 1.44 6.83
N LEU A 13 -28.90 1.83 5.79
CA LEU A 13 -27.99 2.97 5.81
C LEU A 13 -28.73 4.20 5.32
N SER A 14 -28.61 5.31 6.06
CA SER A 14 -28.91 6.63 5.51
C SER A 14 -27.61 7.25 5.01
N ARG A 15 -27.62 7.73 3.78
CA ARG A 15 -26.49 8.39 3.12
C ARG A 15 -26.92 9.77 2.69
N ILE A 16 -26.15 10.77 3.09
CA ILE A 16 -26.27 12.13 2.55
C ILE A 16 -24.91 12.49 1.97
N TYR A 17 -24.86 12.68 0.66
CA TYR A 17 -23.71 13.21 -0.07
C TYR A 17 -24.08 14.58 -0.64
N PHE A 18 -23.24 15.58 -0.44
CA PHE A 18 -23.40 16.88 -1.09
C PHE A 18 -22.05 17.53 -1.36
N ASP A 19 -22.00 18.25 -2.48
CA ASP A 19 -20.88 19.07 -2.88
C ASP A 19 -21.14 20.53 -2.53
N VAL A 20 -20.13 21.18 -1.96
CA VAL A 20 -20.15 22.60 -1.62
C VAL A 20 -19.11 23.30 -2.48
N TYR A 21 -19.57 24.12 -3.42
CA TYR A 21 -18.71 25.06 -4.14
C TYR A 21 -18.57 26.36 -3.35
N ILE A 22 -17.37 26.62 -2.85
CA ILE A 22 -17.04 27.82 -2.08
C ILE A 22 -16.27 28.78 -2.99
N TYR A 23 -16.81 29.98 -3.23
CA TYR A 23 -16.13 31.04 -3.97
C TYR A 23 -15.74 32.18 -3.03
N MET A 24 -14.44 32.32 -2.76
CA MET A 24 -13.87 33.38 -1.92
C MET A 24 -13.19 34.51 -2.72
N GLY A 25 -13.45 34.57 -4.04
CA GLY A 25 -12.77 35.46 -4.99
C GLY A 25 -11.58 34.79 -5.69
N GLY A 26 -11.27 35.20 -6.92
CA GLY A 26 -10.22 34.59 -7.75
C GLY A 26 -10.73 34.12 -9.13
N VAL A 27 -9.96 33.28 -9.82
CA VAL A 27 -10.33 32.76 -11.16
C VAL A 27 -11.36 31.61 -11.08
N HIS A 28 -11.38 30.86 -9.98
CA HIS A 28 -12.35 29.80 -9.69
C HIS A 28 -12.54 29.63 -8.18
N GLY A 29 -13.63 28.98 -7.76
CA GLY A 29 -13.87 28.55 -6.39
C GLY A 29 -13.28 27.16 -6.10
N THR A 30 -13.55 26.65 -4.91
CA THR A 30 -13.09 25.33 -4.44
C THR A 30 -14.30 24.46 -4.13
N GLU A 31 -14.35 23.25 -4.70
CA GLU A 31 -15.38 22.26 -4.34
C GLU A 31 -14.89 21.42 -3.16
N HIS A 32 -15.78 21.19 -2.20
CA HIS A 32 -15.59 20.26 -1.11
C HIS A 32 -16.73 19.24 -1.16
N SER A 33 -16.43 17.96 -1.02
CA SER A 33 -17.46 16.94 -0.84
C SER A 33 -17.65 16.64 0.63
N TYR A 34 -18.89 16.47 1.05
CA TYR A 34 -19.21 15.94 2.37
C TYR A 34 -20.11 14.74 2.23
N ALA A 35 -19.83 13.70 3.00
CA ALA A 35 -20.64 12.51 3.03
C ALA A 35 -20.87 12.07 4.49
N PHE A 36 -22.12 11.73 4.80
CA PHE A 36 -22.52 11.23 6.10
C PHE A 36 -23.12 9.83 5.92
N ASN A 37 -22.56 8.85 6.63
CA ASN A 37 -23.06 7.48 6.65
C ASN A 37 -23.63 7.20 8.03
N TYR A 38 -24.89 6.77 8.08
CA TYR A 38 -25.57 6.51 9.34
C TYR A 38 -26.16 5.11 9.38
N ASP A 39 -25.78 4.34 10.40
CA ASP A 39 -26.33 3.04 10.73
C ASP A 39 -27.64 3.22 11.50
N LEU A 40 -28.77 3.05 10.80
CA LEU A 40 -30.09 3.24 11.42
C LEU A 40 -30.43 2.12 12.40
N LYS A 41 -29.79 0.95 12.31
CA LYS A 41 -30.06 -0.18 13.21
C LYS A 41 -29.43 0.06 14.58
N ASN A 42 -28.19 0.55 14.58
CA ASN A 42 -27.46 0.83 15.82
C ASN A 42 -27.53 2.31 16.25
N ASN A 43 -28.24 3.15 15.48
CA ASN A 43 -28.42 4.58 15.72
C ASN A 43 -27.07 5.30 15.89
N GLN A 44 -26.16 5.09 14.92
CA GLN A 44 -24.76 5.50 15.00
C GLN A 44 -24.29 6.14 13.68
N LEU A 45 -23.57 7.26 13.78
CA LEU A 45 -22.81 7.82 12.66
C LEU A 45 -21.56 6.96 12.42
N LEU A 46 -21.32 6.60 11.17
CA LEU A 46 -20.17 5.82 10.74
C LEU A 46 -19.15 6.76 10.10
N ASP A 47 -18.01 6.93 10.77
CA ASP A 47 -16.79 7.43 10.14
C ASP A 47 -16.04 6.30 9.43
N LEU A 48 -14.98 6.65 8.71
CA LEU A 48 -14.22 5.68 7.93
C LEU A 48 -13.55 4.64 8.83
N GLU A 49 -12.99 5.05 9.97
CA GLU A 49 -12.29 4.15 10.89
C GLU A 49 -13.22 3.04 11.42
N GLU A 50 -14.43 3.40 11.82
CA GLU A 50 -15.43 2.43 12.28
C GLU A 50 -15.89 1.50 11.14
N VAL A 51 -16.00 2.01 9.91
CA VAL A 51 -16.31 1.17 8.73
C VAL A 51 -15.21 0.15 8.50
N LEU A 52 -13.95 0.60 8.41
CA LEU A 52 -12.78 -0.25 8.16
C LEU A 52 -12.69 -1.36 9.22
N LYS A 53 -12.82 -0.97 10.49
CA LYS A 53 -12.84 -1.90 11.64
C LYS A 53 -13.93 -2.96 11.52
N ARG A 54 -15.16 -2.59 11.13
CA ARG A 54 -16.27 -3.55 10.95
C ARG A 54 -16.05 -4.50 9.78
N SER A 55 -15.43 -4.03 8.70
CA SER A 55 -15.03 -4.87 7.57
C SER A 55 -13.78 -5.72 7.86
N GLY A 56 -13.07 -5.48 8.96
CA GLY A 56 -11.85 -6.19 9.31
C GLY A 56 -10.67 -5.85 8.40
N THR A 57 -10.69 -4.68 7.76
CA THR A 57 -9.63 -4.16 6.89
C THR A 57 -8.99 -2.91 7.51
N ASP A 58 -7.92 -2.41 6.90
CA ASP A 58 -7.29 -1.14 7.22
C ASP A 58 -7.30 -0.17 6.04
N LEU A 59 -6.90 1.08 6.32
CA LEU A 59 -6.87 2.16 5.34
C LEU A 59 -5.83 1.93 4.25
N ASN A 60 -4.69 1.29 4.57
CA ASN A 60 -3.65 0.97 3.59
C ASN A 60 -4.21 0.06 2.50
N SER A 61 -4.92 -0.99 2.90
CA SER A 61 -5.53 -1.97 2.00
C SER A 61 -6.57 -1.31 1.09
N VAL A 62 -7.44 -0.46 1.64
CA VAL A 62 -8.43 0.26 0.83
C VAL A 62 -7.76 1.29 -0.10
N SER A 63 -6.74 2.00 0.37
CA SER A 63 -6.00 2.99 -0.41
C SER A 63 -5.27 2.36 -1.60
N LYS A 64 -4.73 1.16 -1.43
CA LYS A 64 -4.11 0.38 -2.49
C LYS A 64 -5.14 0.00 -3.56
N LEU A 65 -6.31 -0.47 -3.15
CA LEU A 65 -7.41 -0.78 -4.08
C LEU A 65 -7.89 0.48 -4.84
N VAL A 66 -7.95 1.64 -4.19
CA VAL A 66 -8.25 2.92 -4.88
C VAL A 66 -7.19 3.25 -5.93
N ALA A 67 -5.90 3.08 -5.60
CA ALA A 67 -4.81 3.27 -6.56
C ALA A 67 -4.94 2.31 -7.75
N GLU A 68 -5.24 1.04 -7.49
CA GLU A 68 -5.46 0.03 -8.53
C GLU A 68 -6.65 0.39 -9.44
N GLU A 69 -7.75 0.90 -8.90
CA GLU A 69 -8.87 1.37 -9.71
C GLU A 69 -8.46 2.53 -10.62
N LEU A 70 -7.75 3.53 -10.08
CA LEU A 70 -7.26 4.67 -10.87
C LEU A 70 -6.30 4.24 -11.99
N ILE A 71 -5.46 3.24 -11.72
CA ILE A 71 -4.47 2.74 -12.68
C ILE A 71 -5.08 1.79 -13.71
N ASN A 72 -6.00 0.91 -13.33
CA ASN A 72 -6.40 -0.23 -14.16
C ASN A 72 -7.84 -0.14 -14.68
N SER A 73 -8.71 0.63 -14.02
CA SER A 73 -10.13 0.69 -14.40
C SER A 73 -10.33 1.40 -15.74
N GLY A 74 -11.26 0.87 -16.54
CA GLY A 74 -11.73 1.53 -17.75
C GLY A 74 -12.45 2.86 -17.47
N GLN A 75 -12.93 3.07 -16.24
CA GLN A 75 -13.60 4.31 -15.83
C GLN A 75 -12.68 5.53 -15.97
N PHE A 76 -11.37 5.37 -15.76
CA PHE A 76 -10.41 6.49 -15.76
C PHE A 76 -9.50 6.50 -16.99
N ALA A 77 -9.77 5.63 -17.97
CA ALA A 77 -8.91 5.46 -19.14
C ALA A 77 -8.75 6.76 -19.96
N GLU A 78 -9.76 7.63 -20.00
CA GLU A 78 -9.68 8.90 -20.74
C GLU A 78 -8.70 9.91 -20.13
N TYR A 79 -8.32 9.73 -18.86
CA TYR A 79 -7.46 10.65 -18.13
C TYR A 79 -6.00 10.19 -18.07
N ARG A 80 -5.66 9.04 -18.66
CA ARG A 80 -4.30 8.50 -18.64
C ARG A 80 -3.87 7.98 -19.99
N SER A 81 -2.56 7.99 -20.24
CA SER A 81 -1.97 7.38 -21.43
C SER A 81 -1.95 5.87 -21.30
N GLU A 82 -1.98 5.17 -22.43
CA GLU A 82 -1.78 3.73 -22.53
C GLU A 82 -0.50 3.42 -23.32
N PRO A 83 0.48 2.67 -22.77
CA PRO A 83 0.48 2.09 -21.42
C PRO A 83 0.60 3.17 -20.32
N VAL A 84 0.15 2.83 -19.11
CA VAL A 84 0.26 3.71 -17.93
C VAL A 84 1.71 4.10 -17.69
N THR A 85 1.97 5.40 -17.64
CA THR A 85 3.34 5.92 -17.44
C THR A 85 3.78 5.80 -15.99
N PHE A 86 5.10 5.71 -15.77
CA PHE A 86 5.69 5.75 -14.43
C PHE A 86 5.26 7.00 -13.65
N LYS A 87 5.26 8.17 -14.31
CA LYS A 87 4.84 9.43 -13.69
C LYS A 87 3.38 9.38 -13.22
N TYR A 88 2.49 8.78 -14.00
CA TYR A 88 1.09 8.62 -13.59
C TYR A 88 0.96 7.73 -12.36
N LYS A 89 1.70 6.61 -12.29
CA LYS A 89 1.71 5.73 -11.10
C LYS A 89 2.21 6.47 -9.85
N GLU A 90 3.25 7.29 -9.98
CA GLU A 90 3.75 8.13 -8.88
C GLU A 90 2.71 9.17 -8.43
N ASP A 91 2.05 9.85 -9.38
CA ASP A 91 0.99 10.80 -9.06
C ASP A 91 -0.20 10.12 -8.37
N VAL A 92 -0.57 8.90 -8.80
CA VAL A 92 -1.60 8.09 -8.13
C VAL A 92 -1.16 7.78 -6.71
N LYS A 93 0.05 7.24 -6.50
CA LYS A 93 0.59 6.91 -5.18
C LYS A 93 0.56 8.11 -4.23
N GLU A 94 0.88 9.31 -4.73
CA GLU A 94 0.83 10.53 -3.93
C GLU A 94 -0.60 10.94 -3.57
N GLU A 95 -1.53 10.82 -4.51
CA GLU A 95 -2.94 11.18 -4.31
C GLU A 95 -3.72 10.14 -3.49
N THR A 96 -3.27 8.89 -3.42
CA THR A 96 -3.94 7.80 -2.70
C THR A 96 -3.28 7.44 -1.39
N LYS A 97 -2.36 8.27 -0.86
CA LYS A 97 -1.74 8.04 0.45
C LYS A 97 -2.81 7.70 1.51
N PRO A 98 -2.56 6.73 2.41
CA PRO A 98 -3.54 6.23 3.37
C PRO A 98 -3.72 7.19 4.56
N THR A 99 -4.23 8.39 4.28
CA THR A 99 -4.53 9.40 5.28
C THR A 99 -6.03 9.65 5.34
N LEU A 100 -6.58 9.88 6.53
CA LEU A 100 -8.01 10.19 6.67
C LEU A 100 -8.42 11.42 5.85
N GLU A 101 -7.50 12.37 5.64
CA GLU A 101 -7.71 13.55 4.78
C GLU A 101 -7.96 13.18 3.31
N ASN A 102 -7.34 12.12 2.79
CA ASN A 102 -7.59 11.68 1.41
C ASN A 102 -8.95 10.98 1.26
N TYR A 103 -9.55 10.53 2.35
CA TYR A 103 -10.70 9.63 2.33
C TYR A 103 -11.86 10.09 3.23
N TYR A 104 -11.89 11.38 3.57
CA TYR A 104 -12.86 11.97 4.49
C TYR A 104 -14.31 11.94 3.96
N ALA A 105 -14.49 12.02 2.64
CA ALA A 105 -15.79 11.95 2.00
C ALA A 105 -15.97 10.59 1.35
N PHE A 106 -16.90 9.79 1.88
CA PHE A 106 -17.18 8.46 1.35
C PHE A 106 -18.64 8.07 1.48
N SER A 107 -19.10 7.17 0.63
CA SER A 107 -20.44 6.60 0.67
C SER A 107 -20.38 5.09 0.73
N LEU A 108 -21.29 4.50 1.50
CA LEU A 108 -21.46 3.06 1.55
C LEU A 108 -22.64 2.63 0.67
N THR A 109 -22.43 1.57 -0.10
CA THR A 109 -23.47 0.84 -0.84
C THR A 109 -23.52 -0.61 -0.38
N GLU A 110 -24.51 -1.37 -0.86
CA GLU A 110 -24.59 -2.81 -0.54
C GLU A 110 -23.35 -3.57 -1.03
N ASP A 111 -22.73 -3.12 -2.12
CA ASP A 111 -21.67 -3.84 -2.83
C ASP A 111 -20.28 -3.20 -2.73
N ALA A 112 -20.19 -1.92 -2.35
CA ALA A 112 -18.94 -1.16 -2.37
C ALA A 112 -18.87 0.02 -1.39
N ILE A 113 -17.64 0.48 -1.13
CA ILE A 113 -17.34 1.83 -0.65
C ILE A 113 -16.98 2.74 -1.83
N ILE A 114 -17.52 3.95 -1.86
CA ILE A 114 -17.17 4.96 -2.87
C ILE A 114 -16.47 6.12 -2.17
N LEU A 115 -15.25 6.43 -2.56
CA LEU A 115 -14.38 7.45 -1.96
C LEU A 115 -14.29 8.66 -2.87
N TYR A 116 -14.60 9.84 -2.34
CA TYR A 116 -14.73 11.08 -3.10
C TYR A 116 -13.63 12.06 -2.76
N LYS A 117 -12.88 12.50 -3.76
CA LYS A 117 -11.98 13.67 -3.65
C LYS A 117 -11.70 14.27 -5.01
N GLN A 118 -11.13 15.47 -5.01
CA GLN A 118 -10.47 16.00 -6.20
C GLN A 118 -9.06 15.43 -6.28
N PHE A 119 -8.72 14.78 -7.39
CA PHE A 119 -7.38 14.24 -7.66
C PHE A 119 -6.63 15.22 -8.57
N TYR A 120 -6.13 16.32 -8.01
CA TYR A 120 -5.57 17.43 -8.78
C TYR A 120 -4.35 17.05 -9.63
N LYS A 121 -3.61 16.01 -9.26
CA LYS A 121 -2.50 15.48 -10.06
C LYS A 121 -2.94 14.57 -11.20
N LEU A 122 -4.15 14.01 -11.12
CA LEU A 122 -4.64 13.01 -12.08
C LEU A 122 -5.66 13.59 -13.06
N PHE A 123 -6.49 14.53 -12.61
CA PHE A 123 -7.61 15.05 -13.38
C PHE A 123 -7.55 16.56 -13.52
N PRO A 124 -8.05 17.13 -14.63
CA PRO A 124 -8.19 18.58 -14.75
C PRO A 124 -9.16 19.09 -13.68
N ASN A 125 -8.98 20.34 -13.22
CA ASN A 125 -9.88 20.96 -12.24
C ASN A 125 -11.37 20.88 -12.65
N SER A 126 -11.68 20.87 -13.95
CA SER A 126 -13.05 20.75 -14.48
C SER A 126 -13.69 19.38 -14.26
N ALA A 127 -12.91 18.34 -13.93
CA ALA A 127 -13.44 17.04 -13.53
C ALA A 127 -14.13 17.11 -12.16
N GLY A 128 -13.82 18.12 -11.36
CA GLY A 128 -14.40 18.30 -10.04
C GLY A 128 -14.05 17.17 -9.08
N VAL A 129 -14.95 16.89 -8.15
CA VAL A 129 -14.82 15.74 -7.26
C VAL A 129 -15.14 14.43 -7.99
N VAL A 130 -14.24 13.46 -7.89
CA VAL A 130 -14.35 12.15 -8.50
C VAL A 130 -14.55 11.09 -7.42
N GLY A 131 -15.50 10.18 -7.65
CA GLY A 131 -15.74 9.01 -6.81
C GLY A 131 -15.01 7.78 -7.36
N VAL A 132 -14.18 7.15 -6.53
CA VAL A 132 -13.55 5.85 -6.83
C VAL A 132 -14.29 4.78 -6.04
N GLU A 133 -14.86 3.81 -6.75
CA GLU A 133 -15.62 2.71 -6.16
C GLU A 133 -14.71 1.50 -5.92
N VAL A 134 -14.71 0.98 -4.70
CA VAL A 134 -14.01 -0.26 -4.32
C VAL A 134 -15.02 -1.25 -3.76
N SER A 135 -15.21 -2.36 -4.46
CA SER A 135 -16.16 -3.40 -4.04
C SER A 135 -15.74 -4.08 -2.73
N TRP A 136 -16.72 -4.48 -1.91
CA TRP A 136 -16.49 -5.25 -0.69
C TRP A 136 -15.82 -6.60 -0.96
N ASP A 137 -16.07 -7.21 -2.12
CA ASP A 137 -15.43 -8.46 -2.52
C ASP A 137 -13.91 -8.28 -2.72
N LYS A 138 -13.48 -7.20 -3.38
CA LYS A 138 -12.05 -6.86 -3.50
C LYS A 138 -11.40 -6.59 -2.14
N ILE A 139 -12.08 -5.86 -1.27
CA ILE A 139 -11.61 -5.58 0.10
C ILE A 139 -11.46 -6.88 0.88
N ALA A 140 -12.46 -7.78 0.81
CA ALA A 140 -12.41 -9.06 1.50
C ALA A 140 -11.29 -9.96 0.97
N ALA A 141 -11.06 -9.98 -0.35
CA ALA A 141 -9.95 -10.72 -0.96
C ALA A 141 -8.59 -10.20 -0.47
N ALA A 142 -8.35 -8.88 -0.54
CA ALA A 142 -7.11 -8.26 -0.05
C ALA A 142 -6.91 -8.48 1.45
N THR A 143 -7.98 -8.38 2.24
CA THR A 143 -7.94 -8.65 3.68
C THR A 143 -7.56 -10.09 3.98
N GLU A 144 -8.09 -11.05 3.23
CA GLU A 144 -7.78 -12.47 3.42
C GLU A 144 -6.36 -12.79 2.97
N GLU A 145 -5.88 -12.18 1.87
CA GLU A 145 -4.50 -12.29 1.44
C GLU A 145 -3.53 -11.84 2.53
N LYS A 146 -3.77 -10.65 3.11
CA LYS A 146 -2.96 -10.09 4.20
C LYS A 146 -2.93 -10.96 5.46
N LYS A 147 -4.00 -11.70 5.77
CA LYS A 147 -3.99 -12.66 6.90
C LYS A 147 -3.06 -13.85 6.66
N ASN A 148 -2.76 -14.14 5.40
CA ASN A 148 -1.86 -15.22 5.01
C ASN A 148 -0.41 -14.71 4.85
N ASP A 149 -0.13 -13.45 5.19
CA ASP A 149 1.23 -12.92 5.23
C ASP A 149 2.12 -13.77 6.13
N ILE A 150 3.36 -13.93 5.68
CA ILE A 150 4.40 -14.67 6.39
C ILE A 150 5.01 -13.74 7.43
N VAL A 151 4.95 -14.14 8.70
CA VAL A 151 5.63 -13.40 9.77
C VAL A 151 7.08 -13.86 9.84
N TYR A 152 7.99 -13.03 9.35
CA TYR A 152 9.43 -13.21 9.59
C TYR A 152 9.77 -12.66 10.97
N GLN A 153 10.43 -13.48 11.79
CA GLN A 153 10.90 -13.11 13.12
C GLN A 153 12.41 -13.21 13.17
N ASN A 154 13.07 -12.12 13.56
CA ASN A 154 14.48 -12.10 13.86
C ASN A 154 14.68 -12.21 15.37
N ASN A 155 15.15 -13.37 15.83
CA ASN A 155 15.32 -13.63 17.27
C ASN A 155 16.49 -12.87 17.89
N ASP A 156 17.53 -12.55 17.11
CA ASP A 156 18.75 -11.93 17.63
C ASP A 156 18.54 -10.44 17.93
N HIS A 157 17.78 -9.75 17.08
CA HIS A 157 17.47 -8.33 17.20
C HIS A 157 16.00 -8.04 17.55
N GLN A 158 15.23 -9.08 17.88
CA GLN A 158 13.87 -8.99 18.41
C GLN A 158 12.95 -8.09 17.58
N PHE A 159 12.93 -8.31 16.27
CA PHE A 159 12.01 -7.61 15.37
C PHE A 159 11.24 -8.58 14.49
N THR A 160 10.10 -8.13 14.00
CA THR A 160 9.28 -8.86 13.04
C THR A 160 8.99 -8.05 11.80
N LEU A 161 8.70 -8.77 10.70
CA LEU A 161 8.21 -8.24 9.43
C LEU A 161 7.04 -9.11 8.96
N HIS A 162 6.08 -8.48 8.30
CA HIS A 162 5.04 -9.18 7.56
C HIS A 162 5.39 -9.16 6.07
N LEU A 163 5.71 -10.32 5.52
CA LEU A 163 6.00 -10.52 4.11
C LEU A 163 4.72 -11.00 3.41
N PRO A 164 4.43 -10.55 2.17
CA PRO A 164 3.28 -11.02 1.43
C PRO A 164 3.25 -12.55 1.31
N ALA A 165 2.08 -13.15 1.39
CA ALA A 165 1.89 -14.60 1.17
C ALA A 165 2.48 -15.09 -0.17
N SER A 166 2.54 -14.21 -1.17
CA SER A 166 3.12 -14.47 -2.48
C SER A 166 4.63 -14.76 -2.45
N TRP A 167 5.33 -14.44 -1.36
CA TRP A 167 6.76 -14.69 -1.16
C TRP A 167 7.05 -16.12 -0.69
N GLU A 168 6.05 -16.92 -0.35
CA GLU A 168 6.23 -18.30 0.14
C GLU A 168 7.11 -19.11 -0.83
N GLY A 169 8.25 -19.59 -0.34
CA GLY A 169 9.23 -20.37 -1.12
C GLY A 169 10.04 -19.58 -2.15
N LYS A 170 9.90 -18.25 -2.21
CA LYS A 170 10.60 -17.36 -3.16
C LYS A 170 11.71 -16.52 -2.53
N TYR A 171 11.96 -16.69 -1.23
CA TYR A 171 13.06 -16.03 -0.57
C TYR A 171 13.74 -16.92 0.45
N ILE A 172 14.99 -16.57 0.76
CA ILE A 172 15.70 -16.98 1.97
C ILE A 172 16.31 -15.75 2.63
N VAL A 173 16.52 -15.82 3.94
CA VAL A 173 17.25 -14.79 4.68
C VAL A 173 18.59 -15.37 5.09
N LYS A 174 19.65 -14.60 4.88
CA LYS A 174 21.00 -14.94 5.35
C LYS A 174 21.64 -13.73 5.99
N GLU A 175 22.62 -13.99 6.85
CA GLU A 175 23.51 -12.94 7.31
C GLU A 175 24.38 -12.48 6.14
N GLY A 176 24.41 -11.16 5.94
CA GLY A 176 25.17 -10.48 4.91
C GLY A 176 26.22 -9.54 5.49
N ASP A 177 27.21 -9.22 4.66
CA ASP A 177 28.27 -8.24 4.94
C ASP A 177 28.23 -7.06 3.95
N TRP A 178 27.12 -6.90 3.22
CA TRP A 178 26.96 -5.91 2.16
C TRP A 178 27.15 -4.47 2.67
N ASN A 179 26.78 -4.22 3.92
CA ASN A 179 27.02 -2.95 4.59
C ASN A 179 28.23 -3.05 5.52
N VAL A 180 29.37 -2.58 5.04
CA VAL A 180 30.66 -2.61 5.78
C VAL A 180 30.61 -1.83 7.10
N GLY A 181 29.68 -0.88 7.25
CA GLY A 181 29.47 -0.11 8.47
C GLY A 181 28.49 -0.75 9.46
N ALA A 182 27.84 -1.85 9.07
CA ALA A 182 26.88 -2.54 9.92
C ALA A 182 27.56 -3.54 10.84
N GLU A 183 27.00 -3.71 12.03
CA GLU A 183 27.33 -4.83 12.92
C GLU A 183 26.89 -6.15 12.29
N ILE A 184 25.72 -6.14 11.66
CA ILE A 184 25.14 -7.27 10.94
C ILE A 184 24.16 -6.78 9.86
N SER A 185 24.01 -7.57 8.80
CA SER A 185 22.97 -7.38 7.78
C SER A 185 22.14 -8.66 7.65
N TYR A 186 20.84 -8.52 7.46
CA TYR A 186 19.92 -9.59 7.09
C TYR A 186 19.50 -9.38 5.64
N ASP A 187 20.03 -10.21 4.75
CA ASP A 187 19.84 -10.08 3.32
C ASP A 187 18.76 -11.06 2.85
N PHE A 188 17.71 -10.52 2.23
CA PHE A 188 16.59 -11.26 1.69
C PHE A 188 16.88 -11.59 0.23
N GLN A 189 17.26 -12.84 -0.04
CA GLN A 189 17.64 -13.31 -1.36
C GLN A 189 16.46 -13.91 -2.10
N PHE A 190 16.30 -13.55 -3.37
CA PHE A 190 15.32 -14.14 -4.28
C PHE A 190 15.72 -15.57 -4.64
N MET A 191 14.76 -16.48 -4.50
CA MET A 191 14.90 -17.90 -4.80
C MET A 191 14.03 -18.27 -5.98
N HIS A 192 14.64 -18.94 -6.96
CA HIS A 192 13.90 -19.53 -8.07
C HIS A 192 14.39 -20.96 -8.34
N ASN A 193 13.46 -21.91 -8.43
CA ASN A 193 13.75 -23.33 -8.66
C ASN A 193 14.81 -23.92 -7.69
N GLY A 194 14.76 -23.50 -6.42
CA GLY A 194 15.69 -23.96 -5.38
C GLY A 194 17.11 -23.38 -5.47
N LYS A 195 17.33 -22.38 -6.32
CA LYS A 195 18.60 -21.64 -6.43
C LYS A 195 18.44 -20.21 -5.94
N GLU A 196 19.47 -19.74 -5.24
CA GLU A 196 19.64 -18.32 -4.94
C GLU A 196 20.00 -17.60 -6.24
N ILE A 197 19.24 -16.55 -6.57
CA ILE A 197 19.43 -15.77 -7.78
C ILE A 197 20.15 -14.46 -7.47
N CYS A 198 19.57 -13.64 -6.59
CA CYS A 198 20.07 -12.29 -6.28
C CYS A 198 19.45 -11.73 -5.00
N ASN A 199 20.03 -10.64 -4.48
CA ASN A 199 19.45 -9.91 -3.35
C ASN A 199 18.17 -9.16 -3.78
N ILE A 200 17.16 -9.14 -2.92
CA ILE A 200 15.96 -8.30 -3.07
C ILE A 200 16.18 -7.01 -2.29
N PHE A 201 16.47 -7.14 -0.99
CA PHE A 201 16.77 -6.04 -0.08
C PHE A 201 17.55 -6.55 1.14
N SER A 202 18.13 -5.61 1.87
CA SER A 202 18.87 -5.88 3.10
C SER A 202 18.36 -5.00 4.23
N ILE A 203 18.31 -5.56 5.44
CA ILE A 203 18.16 -4.80 6.69
C ILE A 203 19.49 -4.85 7.42
N SER A 204 20.10 -3.68 7.60
CA SER A 204 21.35 -3.55 8.35
C SER A 204 21.12 -2.96 9.73
N VAL A 205 21.86 -3.49 10.71
CA VAL A 205 21.88 -3.01 12.08
C VAL A 205 23.20 -2.31 12.34
N LEU A 206 23.13 -1.03 12.72
CA LEU A 206 24.29 -0.19 12.97
C LEU A 206 24.47 0.02 14.48
N ASP A 207 25.71 -0.04 14.96
CA ASP A 207 26.08 0.27 16.36
C ASP A 207 26.19 1.79 16.58
N THR A 208 25.08 2.49 16.36
CA THR A 208 24.93 3.93 16.58
C THR A 208 23.44 4.28 16.73
N GLU A 209 23.11 5.39 17.39
CA GLU A 209 21.77 6.00 17.33
C GLU A 209 21.74 7.24 16.43
N SER A 210 22.85 7.58 15.77
CA SER A 210 22.94 8.79 14.95
C SER A 210 22.47 8.54 13.53
N ALA A 211 21.29 9.07 13.20
CA ALA A 211 20.78 9.14 11.84
C ALA A 211 21.64 10.00 10.89
N GLU A 212 22.60 10.79 11.41
CA GLU A 212 23.40 11.72 10.60
C GLU A 212 24.44 11.03 9.70
N ASN A 213 24.72 9.73 9.92
CA ASN A 213 25.76 8.98 9.20
C ASN A 213 25.25 7.71 8.49
N ILE A 214 23.96 7.60 8.18
CA ILE A 214 23.39 6.42 7.52
C ILE A 214 23.57 6.41 5.99
N GLY A 215 24.30 7.37 5.41
CA GLY A 215 24.57 7.41 3.97
C GLY A 215 23.28 7.43 3.11
N PRO A 216 23.24 6.73 1.97
CA PRO A 216 22.06 6.66 1.11
C PRO A 216 20.99 5.66 1.60
N MET A 217 21.12 5.13 2.82
CA MET A 217 20.23 4.09 3.34
C MET A 217 18.94 4.69 3.89
N ASN A 218 17.87 3.91 3.85
CA ASN A 218 16.58 4.32 4.37
C ASN A 218 16.48 3.96 5.85
N LEU A 219 16.22 4.95 6.71
CA LEU A 219 15.99 4.72 8.14
C LEU A 219 14.69 3.94 8.35
N ILE A 220 14.76 2.85 9.12
CA ILE A 220 13.59 2.15 9.66
C ILE A 220 13.26 2.75 11.03
N ALA A 221 14.18 2.59 11.99
CA ALA A 221 13.98 2.97 13.38
C ALA A 221 15.29 3.04 14.17
N ASN A 222 15.26 3.71 15.32
CA ASN A 222 16.31 3.65 16.34
C ASN A 222 15.77 2.94 17.58
N HIS A 223 16.51 1.95 18.10
CA HIS A 223 16.09 1.17 19.26
C HIS A 223 17.29 0.56 20.00
N ASN A 224 17.29 0.67 21.33
CA ASN A 224 18.31 0.10 22.22
C ASN A 224 19.76 0.39 21.82
N GLY A 225 20.09 1.65 21.49
CA GLY A 225 21.45 2.01 21.08
C GLY A 225 21.80 1.71 19.62
N LYS A 226 20.87 1.11 18.86
CA LYS A 226 21.09 0.65 17.48
C LYS A 226 20.20 1.40 16.49
N THR A 227 20.71 1.58 15.28
CA THR A 227 19.98 2.15 14.15
C THR A 227 19.73 1.06 13.12
N TYR A 228 18.46 0.89 12.74
CA TYR A 228 18.01 -0.09 11.76
C TYR A 228 17.74 0.64 10.45
N VAL A 229 18.38 0.18 9.38
CA VAL A 229 18.25 0.75 8.04
C VAL A 229 17.98 -0.33 7.02
N TRP A 230 17.40 0.05 5.90
CA TRP A 230 17.22 -0.85 4.77
C TRP A 230 17.64 -0.23 3.45
N ASN A 231 17.95 -1.10 2.50
CA ASN A 231 18.21 -0.75 1.12
C ASN A 231 17.71 -1.87 0.20
N PRO A 232 16.96 -1.55 -0.86
CA PRO A 232 16.70 -2.52 -1.92
C PRO A 232 17.98 -2.76 -2.72
N ILE A 233 17.96 -3.80 -3.56
CA ILE A 233 18.92 -3.89 -4.66
C ILE A 233 18.80 -2.65 -5.56
N MET A 234 19.93 -2.07 -5.97
CA MET A 234 19.93 -0.82 -6.73
C MET A 234 19.55 -1.01 -8.20
N GLU A 235 19.96 -2.13 -8.79
CA GLU A 235 19.74 -2.44 -10.20
C GLU A 235 19.21 -3.86 -10.34
N MET A 236 18.20 -4.02 -11.19
CA MET A 236 17.71 -5.34 -11.55
C MET A 236 18.81 -6.13 -12.26
N PRO A 237 19.06 -7.39 -11.87
CA PRO A 237 20.10 -8.20 -12.50
C PRO A 237 19.84 -8.43 -14.00
N PRO A 238 20.88 -8.50 -14.85
CA PRO A 238 20.73 -8.67 -16.30
C PRO A 238 19.96 -9.92 -16.73
N GLU A 239 19.90 -10.94 -15.87
CA GLU A 239 19.15 -12.17 -16.09
C GLU A 239 17.65 -11.93 -16.28
N PHE A 240 17.11 -10.85 -15.72
CA PHE A 240 15.70 -10.46 -15.83
C PHE A 240 15.41 -9.54 -17.03
N TRP A 241 16.42 -9.01 -17.70
CA TRP A 241 16.23 -8.08 -18.81
C TRP A 241 15.74 -8.80 -20.08
N GLU A 242 15.34 -8.04 -21.10
CA GLU A 242 14.92 -8.60 -22.38
C GLU A 242 15.98 -9.54 -22.99
N GLY A 243 15.59 -10.79 -23.23
CA GLY A 243 16.48 -11.85 -23.74
C GLY A 243 17.32 -12.56 -22.67
N GLY A 244 17.14 -12.22 -21.38
CA GLY A 244 17.74 -12.91 -20.24
C GLY A 244 17.06 -14.24 -19.91
N GLU A 245 17.75 -15.10 -19.14
CA GLU A 245 17.25 -16.44 -18.77
C GLU A 245 16.07 -16.43 -17.79
N LEU A 246 15.80 -15.30 -17.13
CA LEU A 246 14.74 -15.11 -16.14
C LEU A 246 13.81 -13.94 -16.51
N GLN A 247 13.75 -13.57 -17.79
CA GLN A 247 12.92 -12.47 -18.28
C GLN A 247 11.44 -12.64 -17.88
N GLU A 248 10.94 -13.87 -17.83
CA GLU A 248 9.56 -14.15 -17.41
C GLU A 248 9.25 -13.77 -15.96
N LEU A 249 10.28 -13.57 -15.14
CA LEU A 249 10.17 -13.16 -13.73
C LEU A 249 10.40 -11.67 -13.54
N GLU A 250 10.66 -10.90 -14.61
CA GLU A 250 10.97 -9.46 -14.55
C GLU A 250 9.90 -8.69 -13.77
N GLU A 251 8.63 -8.86 -14.12
CA GLU A 251 7.52 -8.16 -13.49
C GLU A 251 7.33 -8.58 -12.02
N GLU A 252 7.53 -9.86 -11.71
CA GLU A 252 7.43 -10.36 -10.35
C GLU A 252 8.54 -9.78 -9.48
N PHE A 253 9.79 -9.85 -9.94
CA PHE A 253 10.93 -9.33 -9.20
C PHE A 253 10.84 -7.80 -9.05
N ALA A 254 10.43 -7.09 -10.10
CA ALA A 254 10.20 -5.65 -10.05
C ALA A 254 9.14 -5.28 -9.01
N ARG A 255 8.03 -6.03 -8.93
CA ARG A 255 6.99 -5.82 -7.92
C ARG A 255 7.51 -6.08 -6.51
N MET A 256 8.23 -7.18 -6.30
CA MET A 256 8.84 -7.50 -5.01
C MET A 256 9.73 -6.36 -4.53
N VAL A 257 10.66 -5.88 -5.36
CA VAL A 257 11.63 -4.85 -4.98
C VAL A 257 11.01 -3.46 -4.84
N ASN A 258 10.18 -3.02 -5.79
CA ASN A 258 9.78 -1.61 -5.90
C ASN A 258 8.44 -1.30 -5.22
N GLU A 259 7.57 -2.30 -5.07
CA GLU A 259 6.24 -2.12 -4.49
C GLU A 259 6.15 -2.78 -3.11
N GLU A 260 6.52 -4.05 -3.01
CA GLU A 260 6.28 -4.84 -1.80
C GLU A 260 7.33 -4.58 -0.70
N VAL A 261 8.63 -4.40 -1.02
CA VAL A 261 9.65 -4.10 0.01
C VAL A 261 9.33 -2.82 0.80
N PRO A 262 8.99 -1.68 0.18
CA PRO A 262 8.54 -0.50 0.93
C PRO A 262 7.37 -0.80 1.87
N GLU A 263 6.37 -1.59 1.42
CA GLU A 263 5.21 -1.99 2.23
C GLU A 263 5.64 -2.90 3.41
N ILE A 264 6.54 -3.86 3.18
CA ILE A 264 7.09 -4.73 4.21
C ILE A 264 7.78 -3.89 5.30
N MET A 265 8.52 -2.84 4.93
CA MET A 265 9.23 -2.00 5.91
C MET A 265 8.27 -1.22 6.82
N GLU A 266 7.05 -0.91 6.37
CA GLU A 266 6.02 -0.30 7.23
C GLU A 266 5.50 -1.26 8.31
N THR A 267 5.73 -2.56 8.16
CA THR A 267 5.31 -3.59 9.11
C THR A 267 6.38 -3.92 10.17
N PHE A 268 7.55 -3.28 10.07
CA PHE A 268 8.65 -3.49 11.00
C PHE A 268 8.23 -3.13 12.43
N THR A 269 8.30 -4.10 13.33
CA THR A 269 8.01 -3.89 14.76
C THR A 269 9.03 -4.58 15.63
N PHE A 270 9.39 -3.94 16.75
CA PHE A 270 10.18 -4.56 17.82
C PHE A 270 9.27 -5.38 18.74
N GLU A 271 9.79 -6.48 19.26
CA GLU A 271 9.15 -7.34 20.28
C GLU A 271 9.42 -6.88 21.72
#